data_AF-A0AB34KQV1-F1
#
_entry.id   AF-A0AB34KQV1-F1
#
_cell.length_a   1.000
_cell.length_b   1.000
_cell.length_c   1.000
_cell.angle_alpha   90.00
_cell.angle_beta   90.00
_cell.angle_gamma   90.00
#
_symmetry.space_group_name_H-M   'P 1'
#
loop_
_entity.id
_entity.type
_entity.pdbx_description
1 polymer ?
#
loop_
_entity_poly.entity_id
_entity_poly.type
_entity_poly.pdbx_seq_one_letter_code
_entity_poly.pdbx_strand_id
1 'polypeptide(L)'
;MPPAAMVLIDLVEDAMPSRDYFTPLPAETIQQIASYLYASHVPDKARQDTISSTRIPPKSSSDLLSLASTCKTLHQQTNNWAHHFLHQHRSITKYKDFKTAKAAAKQIPLKELLQWSSRNCVFCGKKSARSAILMNDLRCCRDCDREQWPNKITKTEALKKFDLREHQILPGQHRLSKLLAQYPGVPPLRYGTYRSAGVLTTMFLQEDVEAFAELAHGDLKGHLKKREEARLQRQLKRKLKADERELEAVEAAEAAEVGTLRDMQGNQGDAREVIVIDNEDYTDDRIRNGASEEMFTLPVWEN
;
A
#
# COMPACT_ATOMS: atom_id res chain seq x y z
N MET A 1 -42.90 -33.25 -17.05
CA MET A 1 -41.51 -33.20 -16.55
C MET A 1 -40.80 -34.50 -16.93
N PRO A 2 -39.80 -34.45 -17.81
CA PRO A 2 -38.65 -35.34 -17.77
C PRO A 2 -37.40 -34.58 -17.28
N PRO A 3 -36.42 -35.26 -16.66
CA PRO A 3 -35.27 -34.62 -16.04
C PRO A 3 -34.27 -34.11 -17.07
N ALA A 4 -33.68 -32.96 -16.76
CA ALA A 4 -32.57 -32.36 -17.49
C ALA A 4 -31.39 -33.33 -17.56
N ALA A 5 -30.91 -33.58 -18.77
CA ALA A 5 -29.63 -34.24 -19.00
C ALA A 5 -28.53 -33.38 -18.37
N MET A 6 -27.93 -33.89 -17.28
CA MET A 6 -26.62 -33.45 -16.82
C MET A 6 -25.63 -33.72 -17.94
N VAL A 7 -25.17 -32.66 -18.60
CA VAL A 7 -23.94 -32.69 -19.38
C VAL A 7 -22.81 -32.90 -18.39
N LEU A 8 -22.44 -34.16 -18.17
CA LEU A 8 -21.14 -34.51 -17.61
C LEU A 8 -20.12 -34.06 -18.65
N ILE A 9 -19.47 -32.94 -18.36
CA ILE A 9 -18.22 -32.58 -19.02
C ILE A 9 -17.22 -33.61 -18.53
N ASP A 10 -17.05 -34.68 -19.30
CA ASP A 10 -15.90 -35.57 -19.19
C ASP A 10 -14.66 -34.71 -19.44
N LEU A 11 -14.01 -34.29 -18.35
CA LEU A 11 -12.63 -33.84 -18.37
C LEU A 11 -11.78 -35.06 -18.70
N VAL A 12 -11.72 -35.38 -19.99
CA VAL A 12 -10.66 -36.21 -20.55
C VAL A 12 -9.37 -35.46 -20.26
N GLU A 13 -8.70 -35.88 -19.19
CA GLU A 13 -7.33 -35.54 -18.86
C GLU A 13 -6.43 -36.22 -19.90
N ASP A 14 -6.50 -35.73 -21.13
CA ASP A 14 -5.67 -36.14 -22.23
C ASP A 14 -4.25 -35.66 -21.89
N ALA A 15 -3.43 -36.57 -21.37
CA ALA A 15 -2.04 -36.34 -21.04
C ALA A 15 -1.29 -35.96 -22.32
N MET A 16 -1.30 -34.68 -22.66
CA MET A 16 -0.48 -34.12 -23.71
C MET A 16 0.96 -34.60 -23.51
N PRO A 17 1.63 -35.15 -24.54
CA PRO A 17 3.02 -35.53 -24.41
C PRO A 17 3.78 -34.31 -23.90
N SER A 18 4.53 -34.49 -22.81
CA SER A 18 5.33 -33.45 -22.18
C SER A 18 6.30 -32.86 -23.21
N ARG A 19 5.84 -31.84 -23.94
CA ARG A 19 6.60 -31.13 -24.95
C ARG A 19 7.56 -30.23 -24.19
N ASP A 20 8.85 -30.46 -24.38
CA ASP A 20 9.89 -29.60 -23.84
C ASP A 20 9.91 -28.28 -24.61
N TYR A 21 9.20 -27.28 -24.08
CA TYR A 21 9.14 -25.94 -24.66
C TYR A 21 10.36 -25.08 -24.28
N PHE A 22 11.19 -25.51 -23.33
CA PHE A 22 12.30 -24.70 -22.80
C PHE A 22 13.64 -25.00 -23.47
N THR A 23 13.95 -26.26 -23.75
CA THR A 23 15.18 -26.65 -24.47
C THR A 23 15.31 -26.07 -25.89
N PRO A 24 14.24 -25.88 -26.70
CA PRO A 24 14.36 -25.27 -28.03
C PRO A 24 14.52 -23.74 -27.99
N LEU A 25 14.41 -23.09 -26.83
CA LEU A 25 14.58 -21.64 -26.75
C LEU A 25 16.03 -21.24 -27.06
N PRO A 26 16.23 -20.12 -27.77
CA PRO A 26 17.56 -19.54 -27.95
C PRO A 26 18.24 -19.28 -26.60
N ALA A 27 19.57 -19.41 -26.58
CA ALA A 27 20.37 -19.24 -25.37
C ALA A 27 20.19 -17.83 -24.79
N GLU A 28 20.09 -16.83 -25.66
CA GLU A 28 19.86 -15.43 -25.33
C GLU A 28 18.55 -15.24 -24.55
N THR A 29 17.48 -15.90 -25.00
CA THR A 29 16.17 -15.87 -24.32
C THR A 29 16.26 -16.48 -22.93
N ILE A 30 16.96 -17.61 -22.78
CA ILE A 30 17.14 -18.25 -21.48
C ILE A 30 17.97 -17.37 -20.53
N GLN A 31 19.02 -16.71 -21.05
CA GLN A 31 19.84 -15.78 -20.27
C GLN A 31 19.04 -14.53 -19.86
N GLN A 32 18.14 -14.05 -20.70
CA GLN A 32 17.22 -12.97 -20.36
C GLN A 32 16.25 -13.40 -19.26
N ILE A 33 15.66 -14.59 -19.35
CA ILE A 33 14.82 -15.17 -18.28
C ILE A 33 15.63 -15.24 -16.97
N ALA A 34 16.86 -15.76 -17.01
CA ALA A 34 17.75 -15.83 -15.85
C ALA A 34 17.99 -14.45 -15.22
N SER A 35 18.18 -13.41 -16.04
CA SER A 35 18.35 -12.03 -15.53
C SER A 35 17.12 -11.51 -14.78
N TYR A 36 15.92 -11.81 -15.26
CA TYR A 36 14.67 -11.43 -14.58
C TYR A 36 14.48 -12.20 -13.28
N LEU A 37 14.79 -13.51 -13.26
CA LEU A 37 14.66 -14.34 -12.06
C LEU A 37 15.71 -14.03 -11.00
N TYR A 38 16.87 -13.48 -11.38
CA TYR A 38 17.89 -13.06 -10.42
C TYR A 38 17.42 -11.86 -9.59
N ALA A 39 16.74 -10.90 -10.22
CA ALA A 39 16.15 -9.74 -9.57
C ALA A 39 14.69 -10.00 -9.16
N SER A 40 14.41 -11.18 -8.62
CA SER A 40 13.06 -11.51 -8.15
C SER A 40 12.64 -10.60 -7.00
N HIS A 41 11.33 -10.40 -6.88
CA HIS A 41 10.73 -9.44 -5.97
C HIS A 41 9.53 -10.05 -5.27
N VAL A 42 9.68 -10.25 -3.96
CA VAL A 42 8.63 -10.82 -3.09
C VAL A 42 8.12 -9.70 -2.18
N PRO A 43 7.20 -8.85 -2.62
CA PRO A 43 6.92 -7.55 -1.99
C PRO A 43 6.60 -7.61 -0.48
N ASP A 44 6.03 -8.72 0.00
CA ASP A 44 5.65 -8.98 1.39
C ASP A 44 6.69 -9.77 2.22
N LYS A 45 7.91 -9.94 1.74
CA LYS A 45 8.97 -10.69 2.44
C LYS A 45 9.19 -10.22 3.88
N ALA A 46 9.24 -8.90 4.10
CA ALA A 46 9.41 -8.35 5.46
C ALA A 46 8.19 -8.60 6.37
N ARG A 47 7.00 -8.89 5.80
CA ARG A 47 5.81 -9.35 6.53
C ARG A 47 5.91 -10.81 6.90
N GLN A 48 6.35 -11.66 5.97
CA GLN A 48 6.50 -13.10 6.16
C GLN A 48 7.52 -13.42 7.25
N ASP A 49 8.62 -12.66 7.32
CA ASP A 49 9.63 -12.78 8.38
C ASP A 49 9.06 -12.62 9.80
N THR A 50 7.96 -11.88 9.98
CA THR A 50 7.29 -11.77 11.30
C THR A 50 6.42 -12.97 11.65
N ILE A 51 5.81 -13.60 10.66
CA ILE A 51 4.82 -14.67 10.87
C ILE A 51 5.53 -16.01 11.09
N SER A 52 6.68 -16.21 10.43
CA SER A 52 7.44 -17.47 10.46
C SER A 52 8.37 -17.65 11.67
N SER A 53 8.17 -16.93 12.77
CA SER A 53 9.00 -17.05 13.98
C SER A 53 8.92 -18.44 14.66
N THR A 54 8.04 -19.36 14.25
CA THR A 54 7.85 -20.65 14.93
C THR A 54 8.10 -21.92 14.11
N ARG A 55 8.32 -21.90 12.79
CA ARG A 55 8.71 -23.12 12.05
C ARG A 55 9.55 -22.75 10.86
N ILE A 56 10.80 -23.23 10.86
CA ILE A 56 11.75 -23.38 9.75
C ILE A 56 11.66 -22.25 8.70
N PRO A 57 12.64 -21.34 8.60
CA PRO A 57 12.61 -20.32 7.57
C PRO A 57 12.43 -21.01 6.21
N PRO A 58 11.43 -20.64 5.39
CA PRO A 58 11.29 -21.22 4.07
C PRO A 58 12.63 -21.01 3.39
N LYS A 59 13.27 -22.11 2.99
CA LYS A 59 14.48 -22.07 2.19
C LYS A 59 14.05 -21.30 0.95
N SER A 60 14.40 -20.03 0.86
CA SER A 60 14.15 -19.23 -0.33
C SER A 60 15.04 -19.81 -1.41
N SER A 61 14.55 -20.86 -2.05
CA SER A 61 15.10 -21.37 -3.29
C SER A 61 14.93 -20.21 -4.25
N SER A 62 16.04 -19.53 -4.55
CA SER A 62 16.08 -18.54 -5.60
C SER A 62 15.39 -19.12 -6.83
N ASP A 63 14.47 -18.37 -7.45
CA ASP A 63 13.76 -18.83 -8.65
C ASP A 63 14.74 -19.26 -9.76
N LEU A 64 15.93 -18.68 -9.74
CA LEU A 64 17.06 -19.03 -10.60
C LEU A 64 17.61 -20.45 -10.33
N LEU A 65 17.65 -20.90 -9.07
CA LEU A 65 17.99 -22.29 -8.72
C LEU A 65 16.89 -23.25 -9.17
N SER A 66 15.62 -22.84 -9.01
CA SER A 66 14.49 -23.62 -9.49
C SER A 66 14.57 -23.81 -11.00
N LEU A 67 14.81 -22.74 -11.76
CA LEU A 67 15.05 -22.80 -13.21
C LEU A 67 16.18 -23.76 -13.56
N ALA A 68 17.33 -23.62 -12.90
CA ALA A 68 18.50 -24.48 -13.14
C ALA A 68 18.29 -25.96 -12.75
N SER A 69 17.26 -26.27 -11.96
CA SER A 69 16.93 -27.65 -11.54
C SER A 69 15.97 -28.37 -12.49
N THR A 70 15.33 -27.65 -13.41
CA THR A 70 14.31 -28.22 -14.32
C THR A 70 14.90 -29.18 -15.37
N CYS A 71 15.98 -28.79 -16.04
CA CYS A 71 16.66 -29.63 -17.04
C CYS A 71 18.15 -29.27 -17.20
N LYS A 72 18.92 -30.14 -17.86
CA LYS A 72 20.38 -29.96 -18.07
C LYS A 72 20.71 -28.72 -18.90
N THR A 73 19.91 -28.42 -19.93
CA THR A 73 20.11 -27.25 -20.79
C THR A 73 19.96 -25.96 -20.00
N LEU A 74 18.85 -25.82 -19.25
CA LEU A 74 18.61 -24.66 -18.39
C LEU A 74 19.65 -24.55 -17.27
N HIS A 75 20.09 -25.68 -16.70
CA HIS A 75 21.20 -25.70 -15.75
C HIS A 75 22.47 -25.08 -16.33
N GLN A 76 22.87 -25.52 -17.53
CA GLN A 76 24.08 -25.04 -18.19
C GLN A 76 23.95 -23.55 -18.56
N GLN A 77 22.83 -23.14 -19.16
CA GLN A 77 22.62 -21.75 -19.56
C GLN A 77 22.55 -20.80 -18.36
N THR A 78 21.93 -21.22 -17.25
CA THR A 78 21.87 -20.42 -16.03
C THR A 78 23.27 -20.25 -15.40
N ASN A 79 24.10 -21.29 -15.43
CA ASN A 79 25.50 -21.17 -14.98
C ASN A 79 26.33 -20.29 -15.92
N ASN A 80 26.14 -20.40 -17.24
CA ASN A 80 26.82 -19.53 -18.21
C ASN A 80 26.44 -18.06 -18.01
N TRP A 81 25.15 -17.78 -17.79
CA TRP A 81 24.67 -16.45 -17.44
C TRP A 81 25.32 -15.92 -16.15
N ALA A 82 25.33 -16.74 -15.09
CA ALA A 82 25.92 -16.34 -13.81
C ALA A 82 27.43 -16.08 -13.93
N HIS A 83 28.13 -16.89 -14.72
CA HIS A 83 29.54 -16.68 -15.05
C HIS A 83 29.76 -15.35 -15.78
N HIS A 84 28.97 -15.07 -16.82
CA HIS A 84 29.03 -13.81 -17.56
C HIS A 84 28.77 -12.61 -16.64
N PHE A 85 27.76 -12.70 -15.77
CA PHE A 85 27.46 -11.66 -14.79
C PHE A 85 28.65 -11.40 -13.86
N LEU A 86 29.26 -12.45 -13.29
CA LEU A 86 30.39 -12.33 -12.37
C LEU A 86 31.60 -11.67 -13.04
N HIS A 87 31.86 -12.00 -14.31
CA HIS A 87 32.90 -11.39 -15.14
C HIS A 87 32.61 -9.92 -15.47
N GLN A 88 31.42 -9.62 -15.95
CA GLN A 88 31.00 -8.26 -16.31
C GLN A 88 31.10 -7.32 -15.10
N HIS A 89 30.79 -7.84 -13.91
CA HIS A 89 30.81 -7.10 -12.66
C HIS A 89 32.06 -7.38 -11.80
N ARG A 90 33.18 -7.78 -12.42
CA ARG A 90 34.44 -8.14 -11.71
C ARG A 90 34.95 -7.05 -10.76
N SER A 91 34.69 -5.78 -11.08
CA SER A 91 35.08 -4.62 -10.26
C SER A 91 34.46 -4.65 -8.87
N ILE A 92 33.23 -5.16 -8.75
CA ILE A 92 32.48 -5.22 -7.49
C ILE A 92 32.45 -6.63 -6.89
N THR A 93 32.43 -7.68 -7.73
CA THR A 93 32.40 -9.08 -7.28
C THR A 93 33.77 -9.56 -6.83
N LYS A 94 34.84 -8.94 -7.34
CA LYS A 94 36.22 -9.42 -7.22
C LYS A 94 36.39 -10.85 -7.74
N TYR A 95 35.54 -11.24 -8.69
CA TYR A 95 35.62 -12.55 -9.33
C TYR A 95 36.96 -12.71 -10.04
N LYS A 96 37.54 -13.90 -9.96
CA LYS A 96 38.84 -14.23 -10.54
C LYS A 96 38.73 -15.53 -11.33
N ASP A 97 39.31 -15.49 -12.51
CA ASP A 97 39.35 -16.64 -13.40
C ASP A 97 40.28 -17.72 -12.83
N PHE A 98 39.96 -18.97 -13.14
CA PHE A 98 40.77 -20.09 -12.72
C PHE A 98 41.95 -20.27 -13.65
N LYS A 99 43.11 -20.54 -13.05
CA LYS A 99 44.35 -20.77 -13.79
C LYS A 99 44.35 -22.11 -14.54
N THR A 100 43.44 -23.04 -14.22
CA THR A 100 43.42 -24.38 -14.82
C THR A 100 42.01 -24.81 -15.21
N ALA A 101 41.90 -25.51 -16.35
CA ALA A 101 40.63 -26.04 -16.87
C ALA A 101 39.96 -27.02 -15.88
N LYS A 102 40.74 -27.80 -15.14
CA LYS A 102 40.23 -28.74 -14.12
C LYS A 102 39.60 -28.03 -12.92
N ALA A 103 40.09 -26.84 -12.56
CA ALA A 103 39.49 -26.03 -11.52
C ALA A 103 38.23 -25.31 -12.02
N ALA A 104 38.24 -24.80 -13.25
CA ALA A 104 37.06 -24.22 -13.89
C ALA A 104 35.90 -25.24 -14.01
N ALA A 105 36.19 -26.49 -14.35
CA ALA A 105 35.17 -27.55 -14.46
C ALA A 105 34.50 -27.94 -13.14
N LYS A 106 35.08 -27.60 -11.98
CA LYS A 106 34.50 -27.87 -10.65
C LYS A 106 33.63 -26.72 -10.14
N GLN A 107 33.64 -25.58 -10.82
CA GLN A 107 32.87 -24.43 -10.39
C GLN A 107 31.40 -24.55 -10.71
N ILE A 108 30.59 -23.97 -9.84
CA ILE A 108 29.16 -23.76 -10.06
C ILE A 108 28.95 -22.25 -9.96
N PRO A 109 29.19 -21.48 -11.06
CA PRO A 109 29.11 -20.02 -11.05
C PRO A 109 27.81 -19.47 -10.45
N LEU A 110 26.70 -20.17 -10.68
CA LEU A 110 25.40 -19.83 -10.10
C LEU A 110 25.44 -19.83 -8.57
N LYS A 111 26.04 -20.84 -7.95
CA LYS A 111 26.15 -20.94 -6.49
C LYS A 111 27.00 -19.80 -5.92
N GLU A 112 28.08 -19.46 -6.60
CA GLU A 112 28.96 -18.37 -6.17
C GLU A 112 28.29 -17.02 -6.28
N LEU A 113 27.58 -16.77 -7.38
CA LEU A 113 26.79 -15.55 -7.57
C LEU A 113 25.75 -15.38 -6.47
N LEU A 114 24.98 -16.44 -6.17
CA LEU A 114 23.96 -16.41 -5.12
C LEU A 114 24.57 -16.24 -3.72
N GLN A 115 25.71 -16.90 -3.46
CA GLN A 115 26.42 -16.72 -2.19
C GLN A 115 26.95 -15.28 -2.05
N TRP A 116 27.49 -14.70 -3.13
CA TRP A 116 27.96 -13.33 -3.14
C TRP A 116 26.81 -12.33 -2.97
N SER A 117 25.72 -12.48 -3.72
CA SER A 117 24.58 -11.56 -3.70
C SER A 117 23.82 -11.60 -2.38
N SER A 118 23.87 -12.72 -1.65
CA SER A 118 23.25 -12.84 -0.33
C SER A 118 23.93 -11.99 0.77
N ARG A 119 25.17 -11.54 0.55
CA ARG A 119 26.01 -10.84 1.54
C ARG A 119 26.46 -9.45 1.10
N ASN A 120 26.47 -9.18 -0.20
CA ASN A 120 27.03 -7.95 -0.76
C ASN A 120 25.97 -7.19 -1.55
N CYS A 121 26.06 -5.87 -1.52
CA CYS A 121 25.27 -5.01 -2.37
C CYS A 121 25.54 -5.32 -3.84
N VAL A 122 24.49 -5.65 -4.59
CA VAL A 122 24.59 -6.00 -6.01
C VAL A 122 25.16 -4.88 -6.89
N PHE A 123 25.07 -3.62 -6.46
CA PHE A 123 25.52 -2.46 -7.24
C PHE A 123 26.95 -2.03 -6.93
N CYS A 124 27.32 -1.94 -5.64
CA CYS A 124 28.65 -1.44 -5.24
C CYS A 124 29.59 -2.51 -4.66
N GLY A 125 29.13 -3.75 -4.45
CA GLY A 125 29.92 -4.85 -3.90
C GLY A 125 30.24 -4.76 -2.41
N LYS A 126 29.86 -3.68 -1.72
CA LYS A 126 30.05 -3.54 -0.26
C LYS A 126 29.14 -4.54 0.48
N LYS A 127 29.60 -5.06 1.62
CA LYS A 127 28.78 -5.94 2.48
C LYS A 127 27.48 -5.23 2.88
N SER A 128 26.35 -5.91 2.75
CA SER A 128 25.03 -5.39 3.16
C SER A 128 24.15 -6.51 3.69
N ALA A 129 23.57 -6.30 4.88
CA ALA A 129 22.50 -7.13 5.42
C ALA A 129 21.11 -6.66 4.98
N ARG A 130 21.01 -5.47 4.38
CA ARG A 130 19.75 -4.88 3.90
C ARG A 130 19.46 -5.38 2.49
N SER A 131 18.19 -5.73 2.23
CA SER A 131 17.68 -5.96 0.89
C SER A 131 17.23 -4.66 0.24
N ALA A 132 17.29 -4.57 -1.09
CA ALA A 132 16.65 -3.48 -1.82
C ALA A 132 15.15 -3.46 -1.53
N ILE A 133 14.53 -2.28 -1.49
CA ILE A 133 13.12 -2.16 -1.13
C ILE A 133 12.24 -2.74 -2.24
N LEU A 134 12.49 -2.34 -3.49
CA LEU A 134 11.67 -2.72 -4.65
C LEU A 134 12.15 -3.98 -5.39
N MET A 135 13.25 -4.60 -4.92
CA MET A 135 13.85 -5.83 -5.47
C MET A 135 14.47 -6.65 -4.34
N ASN A 136 13.64 -7.16 -3.43
CA ASN A 136 14.10 -7.56 -2.10
C ASN A 136 14.81 -8.93 -2.00
N ASP A 137 14.96 -9.65 -3.10
CA ASP A 137 15.88 -10.78 -3.19
C ASP A 137 17.34 -10.37 -3.40
N LEU A 138 17.57 -9.12 -3.80
CA LEU A 138 18.91 -8.55 -3.91
C LEU A 138 19.29 -7.80 -2.64
N ARG A 139 20.51 -8.03 -2.15
CA ARG A 139 21.10 -7.16 -1.12
C ARG A 139 21.49 -5.83 -1.74
N CYS A 140 21.18 -4.75 -1.03
CA CYS A 140 21.49 -3.41 -1.45
C CYS A 140 21.78 -2.50 -0.25
N CYS A 141 22.81 -1.66 -0.35
CA CYS A 141 23.08 -0.65 0.66
C CYS A 141 22.07 0.51 0.54
N ARG A 142 22.06 1.42 1.52
CA ARG A 142 21.15 2.58 1.53
C ARG A 142 21.40 3.52 0.36
N ASP A 143 22.66 3.78 0.05
CA ASP A 143 23.04 4.76 -0.96
C ASP A 143 22.65 4.28 -2.36
N CYS A 144 23.02 3.05 -2.73
CA CYS A 144 22.63 2.46 -4.01
C CYS A 144 21.11 2.30 -4.12
N ASP A 145 20.39 1.96 -3.04
CA ASP A 145 18.92 1.86 -3.08
C ASP A 145 18.26 3.23 -3.31
N ARG A 146 18.89 4.33 -2.88
CA ARG A 146 18.46 5.69 -3.19
C ARG A 146 18.80 6.08 -4.63
N GLU A 147 19.97 5.69 -5.11
CA GLU A 147 20.43 6.00 -6.47
C GLU A 147 19.63 5.25 -7.54
N GLN A 148 19.36 3.96 -7.33
CA GLN A 148 18.64 3.11 -8.27
C GLN A 148 17.13 3.35 -8.24
N TRP A 149 16.59 3.77 -7.09
CA TRP A 149 15.18 4.10 -6.92
C TRP A 149 15.02 5.45 -6.20
N PRO A 150 15.27 6.58 -6.90
CA PRO A 150 15.27 7.92 -6.30
C PRO A 150 13.87 8.39 -5.92
N ASN A 151 12.87 8.12 -6.77
CA ASN A 151 11.50 8.61 -6.62
C ASN A 151 10.60 7.62 -5.87
N LYS A 152 11.09 7.03 -4.77
CA LYS A 152 10.26 6.13 -3.96
C LYS A 152 9.47 6.91 -2.92
N ILE A 153 8.17 6.67 -2.86
CA ILE A 153 7.24 7.31 -1.92
C ILE A 153 6.65 6.29 -0.96
N THR A 154 6.29 6.75 0.24
CA THR A 154 5.65 5.88 1.24
C THR A 154 4.18 5.64 0.92
N LYS A 155 3.59 4.57 1.47
CA LYS A 155 2.13 4.31 1.37
C LYS A 155 1.29 5.52 1.77
N THR A 156 1.61 6.15 2.90
CA THR A 156 0.87 7.30 3.42
C THR A 156 0.99 8.51 2.49
N GLU A 157 2.16 8.72 1.89
CA GLU A 157 2.38 9.76 0.90
C GLU A 157 1.62 9.49 -0.39
N ALA A 158 1.63 8.25 -0.90
CA ALA A 158 0.87 7.85 -2.08
C ALA A 158 -0.63 8.10 -1.91
N LEU A 159 -1.22 7.65 -0.79
CA LEU A 159 -2.64 7.87 -0.47
C LEU A 159 -2.99 9.36 -0.38
N LYS A 160 -2.12 10.15 0.25
CA LYS A 160 -2.36 11.59 0.43
C LYS A 160 -2.22 12.36 -0.89
N LYS A 161 -1.14 12.13 -1.64
CA LYS A 161 -0.78 12.90 -2.83
C LYS A 161 -1.68 12.59 -4.03
N PHE A 162 -2.03 11.32 -4.22
CA PHE A 162 -2.80 10.86 -5.39
C PHE A 162 -4.26 10.54 -5.09
N ASP A 163 -4.71 10.83 -3.86
CA ASP A 163 -6.09 10.57 -3.40
C ASP A 163 -6.55 9.12 -3.66
N LEU A 164 -5.62 8.19 -3.47
CA LEU A 164 -5.88 6.76 -3.60
C LEU A 164 -6.38 6.20 -2.26
N ARG A 165 -7.09 5.07 -2.34
CA ARG A 165 -7.53 4.28 -1.18
C ARG A 165 -6.60 3.09 -0.99
N GLU A 166 -6.46 2.65 0.27
CA GLU A 166 -5.52 1.57 0.62
C GLU A 166 -5.80 0.26 -0.15
N HIS A 167 -7.07 -0.10 -0.31
CA HIS A 167 -7.46 -1.31 -1.06
C HIS A 167 -7.16 -1.22 -2.56
N GLN A 168 -6.97 -0.01 -3.12
CA GLN A 168 -6.62 0.15 -4.53
C GLN A 168 -5.14 -0.16 -4.77
N ILE A 169 -4.26 0.32 -3.87
CA ILE A 169 -2.80 0.20 -4.04
C ILE A 169 -2.21 -1.10 -3.50
N LEU A 170 -2.92 -1.82 -2.60
CA LEU A 170 -2.46 -3.07 -1.99
C LEU A 170 -3.54 -4.15 -2.09
N PRO A 171 -3.76 -4.73 -3.29
CA PRO A 171 -4.95 -5.53 -3.54
C PRO A 171 -4.99 -6.88 -2.81
N GLY A 172 -3.85 -7.38 -2.33
CA GLY A 172 -3.78 -8.60 -1.52
C GLY A 172 -4.24 -8.43 -0.06
N GLN A 173 -4.41 -7.21 0.43
CA GLN A 173 -4.70 -6.95 1.84
C GLN A 173 -6.19 -6.77 2.18
N HIS A 174 -7.05 -6.60 1.17
CA HIS A 174 -8.48 -6.37 1.37
C HIS A 174 -9.33 -7.35 0.54
N ARG A 175 -10.51 -7.77 1.05
CA ARG A 175 -11.38 -8.74 0.35
C ARG A 175 -11.86 -8.21 -1.01
N LEU A 176 -12.22 -6.92 -1.07
CA LEU A 176 -12.71 -6.25 -2.30
C LEU A 176 -11.64 -6.11 -3.38
N SER A 177 -10.36 -6.17 -3.03
CA SER A 177 -9.29 -5.85 -3.95
C SER A 177 -8.72 -7.07 -4.70
N LYS A 178 -9.09 -8.29 -4.29
CA LYS A 178 -8.96 -9.48 -5.15
C LYS A 178 -9.80 -9.36 -6.44
N LEU A 179 -10.91 -8.62 -6.39
CA LEU A 179 -11.74 -8.37 -7.57
C LEU A 179 -11.07 -7.38 -8.53
N LEU A 180 -10.43 -6.34 -8.00
CA LEU A 180 -9.67 -5.37 -8.81
C LEU A 180 -8.43 -6.00 -9.48
N ALA A 181 -7.75 -6.93 -8.80
CA ALA A 181 -6.65 -7.71 -9.40
C ALA A 181 -7.09 -8.64 -10.54
N GLN A 182 -8.40 -8.90 -10.68
CA GLN A 182 -8.97 -9.71 -11.76
C GLN A 182 -9.42 -8.88 -12.97
N TYR A 183 -9.40 -7.54 -12.91
CA TYR A 183 -9.74 -6.72 -14.06
C TYR A 183 -8.58 -6.70 -15.07
N PRO A 184 -8.80 -7.21 -16.31
CA PRO A 184 -7.79 -7.17 -17.34
C PRO A 184 -7.50 -5.71 -17.73
N GLY A 185 -6.24 -5.28 -17.61
CA GLY A 185 -5.78 -3.96 -18.04
C GLY A 185 -5.19 -3.06 -16.95
N VAL A 186 -5.36 -3.39 -15.67
CA VAL A 186 -4.72 -2.64 -14.57
C VAL A 186 -3.40 -3.33 -14.19
N PRO A 187 -2.22 -2.75 -14.50
CA PRO A 187 -0.96 -3.35 -14.10
C PRO A 187 -0.82 -3.35 -12.57
N PRO A 188 -0.31 -4.45 -11.97
CA PRO A 188 -0.08 -4.50 -10.53
C PRO A 188 0.98 -3.47 -10.15
N LEU A 189 0.69 -2.68 -9.12
CA LEU A 189 1.60 -1.67 -8.60
C LEU A 189 2.81 -2.34 -7.94
N ARG A 190 4.03 -2.02 -8.37
CA ARG A 190 5.24 -2.55 -7.74
C ARG A 190 5.45 -1.87 -6.39
N TYR A 191 5.58 -2.66 -5.33
CA TYR A 191 5.78 -2.14 -3.99
C TYR A 191 6.75 -2.98 -3.18
N GLY A 192 7.44 -2.37 -2.23
CA GLY A 192 8.36 -3.03 -1.33
C GLY A 192 7.97 -2.83 0.12
N THR A 193 8.11 -3.87 0.95
CA THR A 193 8.00 -3.72 2.40
C THR A 193 9.36 -3.83 3.07
N TYR A 194 9.61 -2.95 4.05
CA TYR A 194 10.82 -2.99 4.88
C TYR A 194 10.51 -2.56 6.31
N ARG A 195 11.41 -2.86 7.25
CA ARG A 195 11.28 -2.43 8.65
C ARG A 195 12.07 -1.16 8.90
N SER A 196 11.42 -0.17 9.48
CA SER A 196 12.02 1.07 9.96
C SER A 196 11.62 1.26 11.42
N ALA A 197 12.60 1.27 12.34
CA ALA A 197 12.34 1.38 13.79
C ALA A 197 11.28 0.39 14.31
N GLY A 198 11.34 -0.88 13.87
CA GLY A 198 10.39 -1.92 14.26
C GLY A 198 9.04 -1.89 13.52
N VAL A 199 8.72 -0.77 12.85
CA VAL A 199 7.47 -0.60 12.10
C VAL A 199 7.64 -1.06 10.66
N LEU A 200 6.69 -1.85 10.17
CA LEU A 200 6.63 -2.25 8.78
C LEU A 200 6.19 -1.05 7.92
N THR A 201 7.04 -0.65 6.99
CA THR A 201 6.81 0.45 6.06
C THR A 201 6.70 -0.11 4.64
N THR A 202 5.72 0.37 3.89
CA THR A 202 5.52 0.04 2.48
C THR A 202 5.90 1.24 1.62
N MET A 203 6.68 1.00 0.57
CA MET A 203 7.06 2.02 -0.41
C MET A 203 6.72 1.58 -1.83
N PHE A 204 6.52 2.58 -2.67
CA PHE A 204 6.17 2.44 -4.08
C PHE A 204 7.10 3.32 -4.92
N LEU A 205 7.24 3.01 -6.20
CA LEU A 205 7.80 3.97 -7.14
C LEU A 205 6.74 5.01 -7.48
N GLN A 206 7.08 6.29 -7.40
CA GLN A 206 6.12 7.37 -7.63
C GLN A 206 5.51 7.31 -9.04
N GLU A 207 6.32 7.03 -10.06
CA GLU A 207 5.88 6.92 -11.45
C GLU A 207 4.80 5.85 -11.63
N ASP A 208 4.98 4.68 -10.99
CA ASP A 208 3.99 3.61 -11.02
C ASP A 208 2.68 4.05 -10.34
N VAL A 209 2.77 4.80 -9.23
CA VAL A 209 1.61 5.30 -8.49
C VAL A 209 0.86 6.36 -9.29
N GLU A 210 1.59 7.22 -10.00
CA GLU A 210 1.03 8.24 -10.89
C GLU A 210 0.25 7.60 -12.02
N ALA A 211 0.86 6.66 -12.75
CA ALA A 211 0.21 5.93 -13.83
C ALA A 211 -1.04 5.18 -13.32
N PHE A 212 -0.96 4.57 -12.14
CA PHE A 212 -2.09 3.91 -11.51
C PHE A 212 -3.20 4.90 -11.12
N ALA A 213 -2.85 6.08 -10.62
CA ALA A 213 -3.81 7.10 -10.22
C ALA A 213 -4.52 7.74 -11.42
N GLU A 214 -3.82 7.94 -12.53
CA GLU A 214 -4.40 8.34 -13.81
C GLU A 214 -5.41 7.30 -14.30
N LEU A 215 -5.11 6.01 -14.18
CA LEU A 215 -6.06 4.96 -14.52
C LEU A 215 -7.27 4.92 -13.58
N ALA A 216 -7.06 5.16 -12.28
CA ALA A 216 -8.12 5.10 -11.27
C ALA A 216 -9.09 6.30 -11.33
N HIS A 217 -8.58 7.50 -11.63
CA HIS A 217 -9.37 8.75 -11.62
C HIS A 217 -9.69 9.28 -13.04
N GLY A 218 -9.01 8.79 -14.08
CA GLY A 218 -9.04 9.38 -15.42
C GLY A 218 -8.19 10.66 -15.48
N ASP A 219 -8.83 11.81 -15.37
CA ASP A 219 -8.12 13.10 -15.30
C ASP A 219 -7.60 13.36 -13.89
N LEU A 220 -6.39 12.86 -13.61
CA LEU A 220 -5.73 13.03 -12.31
C LEU A 220 -5.56 14.51 -11.92
N LYS A 221 -5.19 15.37 -12.88
CA LYS A 221 -4.97 16.80 -12.60
C LYS A 221 -6.28 17.50 -12.24
N GLY A 222 -7.35 17.24 -13.00
CA GLY A 222 -8.68 17.76 -12.70
C GLY A 222 -9.22 17.26 -11.37
N HIS A 223 -9.02 15.98 -11.05
CA HIS A 223 -9.43 15.38 -9.77
C HIS A 223 -8.75 16.06 -8.59
N LEU A 224 -7.42 16.21 -8.64
CA LEU A 224 -6.65 16.85 -7.57
C LEU A 224 -7.04 18.33 -7.38
N LYS A 225 -7.28 19.07 -8.47
CA LYS A 225 -7.73 20.47 -8.42
C LYS A 225 -9.10 20.60 -7.74
N LYS A 226 -10.08 19.79 -8.16
CA LYS A 226 -11.43 19.76 -7.55
C LYS A 226 -11.36 19.44 -6.05
N ARG A 227 -10.48 18.52 -5.66
CA ARG A 227 -10.26 18.15 -4.26
C ARG A 227 -9.67 19.31 -3.44
N GLU A 228 -8.72 20.03 -4.00
CA GLU A 228 -8.11 21.19 -3.35
C GLU A 228 -9.12 22.34 -3.19
N GLU A 229 -9.87 22.65 -4.24
CA GLU A 229 -10.96 23.63 -4.20
C GLU A 229 -12.00 23.27 -3.13
N ALA A 230 -12.45 22.01 -3.08
CA ALA A 230 -13.37 21.54 -2.05
C ALA A 230 -12.79 21.65 -0.64
N ARG A 231 -11.47 21.44 -0.47
CA ARG A 231 -10.79 21.60 0.83
C ARG A 231 -10.75 23.07 1.26
N LEU A 232 -10.42 23.98 0.34
CA LEU A 232 -10.40 25.42 0.60
C LEU A 232 -11.80 25.93 0.94
N GLN A 233 -12.82 25.51 0.20
CA GLN A 233 -14.22 25.84 0.48
C GLN A 233 -14.66 25.36 1.88
N ARG A 234 -14.30 24.13 2.27
CA ARG A 234 -14.57 23.62 3.62
C ARG A 234 -13.83 24.41 4.71
N GLN A 235 -12.61 24.86 4.46
CA GLN A 235 -11.86 25.67 5.41
C GLN A 235 -12.46 27.06 5.57
N LEU A 236 -12.83 27.71 4.46
CA LEU A 236 -13.48 29.02 4.49
C LEU A 236 -14.82 28.96 5.22
N LYS A 237 -15.66 27.95 4.92
CA LYS A 237 -16.92 27.73 5.66
C LYS A 237 -16.70 27.47 7.16
N ARG A 238 -15.61 26.81 7.55
CA ARG A 238 -15.28 26.58 8.97
C ARG A 238 -14.81 27.85 9.67
N LYS A 239 -14.03 28.70 8.98
CA LYS A 239 -13.60 30.00 9.52
C LYS A 239 -14.77 30.93 9.72
N LEU A 240 -15.62 31.11 8.69
CA LEU A 240 -16.82 31.93 8.81
C LEU A 240 -17.72 31.50 9.97
N LYS A 241 -17.92 30.20 10.16
CA LYS A 241 -18.68 29.67 11.31
C LYS A 241 -17.98 29.84 12.67
N ALA A 242 -16.65 29.93 12.70
CA ALA A 242 -15.91 30.18 13.93
C ALA A 242 -16.01 31.67 14.30
N ASP A 243 -15.82 32.55 13.31
CA ASP A 243 -15.93 34.00 13.46
C ASP A 243 -17.36 34.40 13.88
N GLU A 244 -18.39 33.79 13.27
CA GLU A 244 -19.81 33.98 13.65
C GLU A 244 -20.06 33.60 15.12
N ARG A 245 -19.54 32.44 15.57
CA ARG A 245 -19.66 32.01 16.97
C ARG A 245 -18.89 32.90 17.95
N GLU A 246 -17.78 33.47 17.52
CA GLU A 246 -17.00 34.41 18.33
C GLU A 246 -17.77 35.72 18.53
N LEU A 247 -18.39 36.24 17.46
CA LEU A 247 -19.27 37.41 17.55
C LEU A 247 -20.48 37.15 18.46
N GLU A 248 -21.18 36.03 18.27
CA GLU A 248 -22.31 35.64 19.14
C GLU A 248 -21.89 35.51 20.62
N ALA A 249 -20.67 35.01 20.89
CA ALA A 249 -20.16 34.88 22.25
C ALA A 249 -19.83 36.24 22.88
N VAL A 250 -19.31 37.19 22.10
CA VAL A 250 -19.08 38.57 22.56
C VAL A 250 -20.40 39.26 22.86
N GLU A 251 -21.39 39.19 21.97
CA GLU A 251 -22.72 39.76 22.18
C GLU A 251 -23.42 39.16 23.41
N ALA A 252 -23.32 37.84 23.60
CA ALA A 252 -23.88 37.17 24.78
C ALA A 252 -23.17 37.58 26.08
N ALA A 253 -21.86 37.80 26.05
CA ALA A 253 -21.09 38.28 27.21
C ALA A 253 -21.49 39.72 27.58
N GLU A 254 -21.61 40.62 26.59
CA GLU A 254 -22.09 41.99 26.81
C GLU A 254 -23.52 42.00 27.36
N ALA A 255 -24.42 41.18 26.81
CA ALA A 255 -25.79 41.07 27.31
C ALA A 255 -25.86 40.57 28.77
N ALA A 256 -24.99 39.63 29.15
CA ALA A 256 -24.90 39.14 30.53
C ALA A 256 -24.36 40.22 31.50
N GLU A 257 -23.43 41.07 31.06
CA GLU A 257 -22.92 42.21 31.83
C GLU A 257 -24.00 43.28 32.06
N VAL A 258 -24.80 43.58 31.02
CA VAL A 258 -25.94 44.51 31.15
C VAL A 258 -27.03 43.93 32.06
N GLY A 259 -27.29 42.61 31.99
CA GLY A 259 -28.22 41.93 32.89
C GLY A 259 -27.80 42.02 34.37
N THR A 260 -26.53 41.77 34.66
CA THR A 260 -26.00 41.85 36.04
C THR A 260 -26.03 43.26 36.63
N LEU A 261 -25.80 44.31 35.82
CA LEU A 261 -25.95 45.71 36.27
C LEU A 261 -27.40 46.09 36.58
N ARG A 262 -28.37 45.53 35.86
CA ARG A 262 -29.81 45.77 36.07
C ARG A 262 -30.31 45.11 37.37
N ASP A 263 -29.82 43.92 37.68
CA ASP A 263 -30.15 43.21 38.93
C ASP A 263 -29.58 43.91 40.18
N MET A 264 -28.45 44.62 40.05
CA MET A 264 -27.91 45.45 41.14
C MET A 264 -28.72 46.74 41.39
N GLN A 265 -29.41 47.28 40.38
CA GLN A 265 -30.27 48.47 40.52
C GLN A 265 -31.70 48.14 40.98
N GLY A 266 -32.18 46.92 40.74
CA GLY A 266 -33.50 46.45 41.20
C GLY A 266 -33.60 46.15 42.70
N ASN A 267 -32.49 46.10 43.43
CA ASN A 267 -32.46 45.72 44.85
C ASN A 267 -32.42 46.93 45.83
N GLN A 268 -32.72 48.15 45.35
CA GLN A 268 -32.75 49.38 46.16
C GLN A 268 -34.14 49.95 46.45
N GLY A 269 -35.23 49.25 46.11
CA GLY A 269 -36.57 49.75 46.44
C GLY A 269 -37.62 48.67 46.50
N ASP A 270 -37.78 48.01 47.65
CA ASP A 270 -39.08 47.98 48.35
C ASP A 270 -38.93 47.27 49.70
N ALA A 271 -38.81 48.06 50.77
CA ALA A 271 -39.17 47.63 52.11
C ALA A 271 -40.53 48.28 52.41
N ARG A 272 -41.60 47.74 51.83
CA ARG A 272 -42.96 48.01 52.26
C ARG A 272 -43.68 46.72 52.63
N GLU A 273 -44.18 46.80 53.84
CA GLU A 273 -44.83 45.78 54.64
C GLU A 273 -46.31 45.64 54.23
N VAL A 274 -46.86 44.44 54.43
CA VAL A 274 -48.30 44.08 54.51
C VAL A 274 -49.09 44.15 53.17
N ILE A 275 -50.09 43.33 52.79
CA ILE A 275 -51.10 42.46 53.43
C ILE A 275 -51.42 41.28 52.47
N VAL A 276 -51.62 40.10 53.07
CA VAL A 276 -52.21 38.89 52.47
C VAL A 276 -53.69 39.12 52.16
N ILE A 277 -54.11 38.94 50.91
CA ILE A 277 -55.50 38.62 50.57
C ILE A 277 -55.48 37.37 49.70
N ASP A 278 -56.00 36.30 50.28
CA ASP A 278 -56.31 35.04 49.61
C ASP A 278 -57.35 35.28 48.51
N ASN A 279 -57.13 34.70 47.33
CA ASN A 279 -58.22 34.24 46.49
C ASN A 279 -57.79 32.97 45.78
N GLU A 280 -58.54 31.93 46.10
CA GLU A 280 -58.51 30.59 45.53
C GLU A 280 -58.98 30.58 44.06
N ASP A 281 -58.79 29.40 43.47
CA ASP A 281 -59.40 28.89 42.23
C ASP A 281 -58.79 29.32 40.90
N TYR A 282 -57.99 28.43 40.29
CA TYR A 282 -58.48 27.55 39.22
C TYR A 282 -57.40 26.52 38.80
N THR A 283 -57.75 25.25 39.00
CA THR A 283 -57.27 23.97 38.42
C THR A 283 -57.17 24.00 36.87
N ASP A 284 -56.52 23.13 36.09
CA ASP A 284 -55.67 21.93 36.18
C ASP A 284 -55.27 21.61 34.70
N ASP A 285 -54.46 20.56 34.50
CA ASP A 285 -54.27 19.78 33.27
C ASP A 285 -53.10 20.10 32.33
N ARG A 286 -51.89 19.86 32.85
CA ARG A 286 -51.12 18.61 32.65
C ARG A 286 -51.19 17.90 31.26
N ILE A 287 -49.98 17.59 30.74
CA ILE A 287 -49.51 16.32 30.11
C ILE A 287 -49.03 16.33 28.61
N ARG A 288 -47.73 15.96 28.49
CA ARG A 288 -47.00 15.12 27.49
C ARG A 288 -46.56 15.63 26.11
N ASN A 289 -45.24 15.54 25.95
CA ASN A 289 -44.45 14.76 24.98
C ASN A 289 -44.88 14.74 23.50
N GLY A 290 -43.96 15.19 22.64
CA GLY A 290 -43.96 14.87 21.22
C GLY A 290 -42.60 15.16 20.58
N ALA A 291 -41.66 14.23 20.74
CA ALA A 291 -40.50 14.12 19.86
C ALA A 291 -41.00 13.78 18.45
N SER A 292 -40.53 14.47 17.43
CA SER A 292 -40.61 14.00 16.05
C SER A 292 -39.23 14.07 15.41
N GLU A 293 -38.79 12.89 14.98
CA GLU A 293 -37.61 12.64 14.16
C GLU A 293 -37.78 13.33 12.81
N GLU A 294 -36.89 14.25 12.46
CA GLU A 294 -36.71 14.63 11.07
C GLU A 294 -35.78 13.63 10.37
N MET A 295 -36.42 12.89 9.48
CA MET A 295 -35.94 11.82 8.63
C MET A 295 -34.98 12.39 7.57
N PHE A 296 -33.67 12.26 7.81
CA PHE A 296 -32.67 12.50 6.77
C PHE A 296 -32.70 11.34 5.76
N THR A 297 -33.34 11.59 4.62
CA THR A 297 -33.25 10.73 3.43
C THR A 297 -31.88 10.88 2.79
N LEU A 298 -31.17 9.76 2.59
CA LEU A 298 -29.96 9.68 1.79
C LEU A 298 -30.35 9.56 0.30
N PRO A 299 -29.65 10.24 -0.63
CA PRO A 299 -29.88 10.03 -2.05
C PRO A 299 -29.29 8.68 -2.49
N VAL A 300 -30.15 7.90 -3.15
CA VAL A 300 -29.82 6.75 -3.99
C VAL A 300 -29.00 7.25 -5.18
N TRP A 301 -27.80 6.67 -5.36
CA TRP A 301 -27.04 6.83 -6.59
C TRP A 301 -27.34 5.61 -7.46
N GLU A 302 -28.20 5.80 -8.46
CA GLU A 302 -28.35 4.91 -9.61
C GLU A 302 -27.65 5.52 -10.83
N ASN A 303 -26.99 4.62 -11.56
CA ASN A 303 -26.24 4.73 -12.83
C ASN A 303 -24.79 5.20 -12.77
#